data_AF-A0A4D9DDM5-F1
#
_entry.id   AF-A0A4D9DDM5-F1
#
_cell.length_a   1.000
_cell.length_b   1.000
_cell.length_c   1.000
_cell.angle_alpha   90.00
_cell.angle_beta   90.00
_cell.angle_gamma   90.00
#
_symmetry.space_group_name_H-M   'P 1'
#
loop_
_entity.id
_entity.type
_entity.pdbx_description
1 polymer ?
#
loop_
_entity_poly.entity_id
_entity_poly.type
_entity_poly.pdbx_seq_one_letter_code
_entity_poly.pdbx_strand_id
1 'polypeptide(L)'
;MKTNNLTFEEAYATIKAIKSDAKMNEGFEWQLKLYEAMGCKVDVSSAIYKQYRLQKVTEKYPELQDLPREVFAVDPTSICQTLNSEVLYRCRKCSSSILAHAEGSGPAAFAHKRITDPAQLHNDSRVKCTSYFIEPVQWMEPVLLGVMEGQVRGASASHCLSMKLP
;
A
#
# COMPACT_ATOMS: atom_id res chain seq x y z
N MET A 1 -9.39 -23.50 -7.39
CA MET A 1 -9.38 -22.45 -6.34
C MET A 1 -10.79 -22.00 -6.02
N LYS A 2 -11.34 -20.92 -6.61
CA LYS A 2 -12.64 -20.33 -6.23
C LYS A 2 -13.83 -21.29 -6.13
N THR A 3 -14.12 -22.07 -7.18
CA THR A 3 -15.33 -22.91 -7.25
C THR A 3 -15.32 -24.05 -6.23
N ASN A 4 -14.16 -24.66 -6.03
CA ASN A 4 -13.99 -25.84 -5.20
C ASN A 4 -13.35 -25.52 -3.84
N ASN A 5 -13.18 -24.23 -3.52
CA ASN A 5 -12.49 -23.72 -2.33
C ASN A 5 -11.13 -24.40 -2.05
N LEU A 6 -10.34 -24.61 -3.11
CA LEU A 6 -9.03 -25.23 -3.04
C LEU A 6 -7.94 -24.17 -2.88
N THR A 7 -6.88 -24.53 -2.16
CA THR A 7 -5.63 -23.77 -2.14
C THR A 7 -4.97 -23.72 -3.51
N PHE A 8 -4.00 -22.82 -3.70
CA PHE A 8 -3.22 -22.78 -4.94
C PHE A 8 -2.54 -24.13 -5.21
N GLU A 9 -1.85 -24.69 -4.20
CA GLU A 9 -1.05 -25.91 -4.35
C GLU A 9 -1.91 -27.13 -4.71
N GLU A 10 -3.08 -27.29 -4.08
CA GLU A 10 -4.02 -28.37 -4.40
C GLU A 10 -4.58 -28.25 -5.82
N ALA A 11 -4.97 -27.03 -6.21
CA ALA A 11 -5.49 -26.77 -7.54
C ALA A 11 -4.42 -27.02 -8.61
N TYR A 12 -3.17 -26.61 -8.35
CA TYR A 12 -2.08 -26.80 -9.29
C TYR A 12 -1.63 -28.27 -9.39
N ALA A 13 -1.59 -29.00 -8.28
CA ALA A 13 -1.35 -30.43 -8.26
C ALA A 13 -2.38 -31.19 -9.09
N THR A 14 -3.66 -30.80 -9.00
CA THR A 14 -4.75 -31.39 -9.82
C THR A 14 -4.50 -31.17 -11.31
N ILE A 15 -4.06 -29.98 -11.72
CA ILE A 15 -3.72 -29.68 -13.12
C ILE A 15 -2.53 -30.53 -13.58
N LYS A 16 -1.47 -30.63 -12.76
CA LYS A 16 -0.28 -31.44 -13.08
C LYS A 16 -0.56 -32.94 -13.15
N ALA A 17 -1.51 -33.44 -12.37
CA ALA A 17 -1.94 -34.84 -12.45
C ALA A 17 -2.57 -35.17 -13.81
N ILE A 18 -3.26 -34.21 -14.44
CA ILE A 18 -3.87 -34.36 -15.77
C ILE A 18 -2.85 -34.08 -16.87
N LYS A 19 -2.02 -33.03 -16.68
CA LYS A 19 -1.06 -32.54 -17.66
C LYS A 19 0.27 -32.26 -16.96
N SER A 20 1.17 -33.24 -16.96
CA SER A 20 2.43 -33.18 -16.20
C SER A 20 3.42 -32.14 -16.72
N ASP A 21 3.33 -31.78 -18.01
CA ASP A 21 4.13 -30.72 -18.64
C ASP A 21 3.58 -29.31 -18.38
N ALA A 22 2.44 -29.18 -17.70
CA ALA A 22 1.90 -27.87 -17.33
C ALA A 22 2.85 -27.15 -16.37
N LYS A 23 3.36 -26.00 -16.80
CA LYS A 23 4.19 -25.10 -16.01
C LYS A 23 3.72 -23.68 -16.20
N MET A 24 3.28 -23.05 -15.12
CA MET A 24 2.97 -21.62 -15.14
C MET A 24 4.23 -20.76 -14.99
N ASN A 25 4.15 -19.51 -15.42
CA ASN A 25 5.20 -18.53 -15.13
C ASN A 25 5.13 -18.10 -13.66
N GLU A 26 6.27 -17.73 -13.08
CA GLU A 26 6.40 -17.39 -11.66
C GLU A 26 5.49 -16.21 -11.25
N GLY A 27 5.31 -15.23 -12.15
CA GLY A 27 4.41 -14.10 -11.91
C GLY A 27 2.96 -14.54 -11.74
N PHE A 28 2.50 -15.48 -12.56
CA PHE A 28 1.15 -16.01 -12.49
C PHE A 28 0.96 -16.90 -11.25
N GLU A 29 1.97 -17.68 -10.87
CA GLU A 29 1.95 -18.42 -9.61
C GLU A 29 1.77 -17.49 -8.41
N TRP A 30 2.57 -16.42 -8.35
CA TRP A 30 2.48 -15.44 -7.27
C TRP A 30 1.11 -14.73 -7.27
N GLN A 31 0.55 -14.41 -8.44
CA GLN A 31 -0.79 -13.83 -8.56
C GLN A 31 -1.88 -14.76 -8.02
N LEU A 32 -1.76 -16.08 -8.22
CA LEU A 32 -2.71 -17.04 -7.68
C LEU A 32 -2.58 -17.18 -6.16
N LYS A 33 -1.37 -17.17 -5.62
CA LYS A 33 -1.13 -17.12 -4.16
C LYS A 33 -1.71 -15.84 -3.54
N LEU A 34 -1.55 -14.70 -4.21
CA LEU A 34 -2.20 -13.45 -3.81
C LEU A 34 -3.73 -13.57 -3.86
N TYR A 35 -4.28 -14.15 -4.92
CA TYR A 35 -5.73 -14.36 -5.08
C TYR A 35 -6.29 -15.27 -3.99
N GLU A 36 -5.56 -16.32 -3.60
CA GLU A 36 -5.89 -17.17 -2.46
C GLU A 36 -5.90 -16.40 -1.15
N ALA A 37 -4.86 -15.59 -0.88
CA ALA A 37 -4.76 -14.77 0.33
C ALA A 37 -5.91 -13.75 0.44
N MET A 38 -6.50 -13.34 -0.68
CA MET A 38 -7.70 -12.49 -0.74
C MET A 38 -9.02 -13.30 -0.73
N GLY A 39 -8.99 -14.57 -0.35
CA GLY A 39 -10.17 -15.42 -0.26
C GLY A 39 -10.78 -15.79 -1.62
N CYS A 40 -9.93 -15.99 -2.64
CA CYS A 40 -10.34 -16.24 -4.02
C CYS A 40 -11.29 -15.15 -4.58
N LYS A 41 -11.01 -13.90 -4.24
CA LYS A 41 -11.68 -12.71 -4.78
C LYS A 41 -10.65 -11.62 -5.03
N VAL A 42 -10.87 -10.81 -6.06
CA VAL A 42 -10.05 -9.62 -6.29
C VAL A 42 -10.69 -8.46 -5.54
N ASP A 43 -10.29 -8.27 -4.29
CA ASP A 43 -10.75 -7.15 -3.47
C ASP A 43 -9.83 -5.94 -3.66
N VAL A 44 -10.29 -4.98 -4.46
CA VAL A 44 -9.57 -3.75 -4.76
C VAL A 44 -9.40 -2.82 -3.55
N SER A 45 -10.20 -3.03 -2.50
CA SER A 45 -10.10 -2.26 -1.26
C SER A 45 -9.06 -2.83 -0.29
N SER A 46 -8.61 -4.08 -0.50
CA SER A 46 -7.67 -4.76 0.37
C SER A 46 -6.28 -4.14 0.33
N ALA A 47 -5.61 -4.11 1.48
CA ALA A 47 -4.26 -3.56 1.58
C ALA A 47 -3.24 -4.34 0.73
N ILE A 48 -3.36 -5.67 0.69
CA ILE A 48 -2.43 -6.53 -0.06
C ILE A 48 -2.57 -6.28 -1.57
N TYR A 49 -3.80 -6.11 -2.08
CA TYR A 49 -4.01 -5.77 -3.49
C TYR A 49 -3.47 -4.39 -3.86
N LYS A 50 -3.66 -3.39 -3.01
CA LYS A 50 -3.13 -2.04 -3.24
C LYS A 50 -1.61 -2.06 -3.35
N GLN A 51 -0.94 -2.75 -2.42
CA GLN A 51 0.51 -2.87 -2.46
C GLN A 51 1.00 -3.60 -3.72
N TYR A 52 0.36 -4.71 -4.08
CA TYR A 52 0.62 -5.40 -5.35
C TYR A 52 0.47 -4.47 -6.56
N ARG A 53 -0.63 -3.72 -6.62
CA ARG A 53 -0.92 -2.79 -7.73
C ARG A 53 0.12 -1.70 -7.83
N LEU A 54 0.53 -1.10 -6.71
CA LEU A 54 1.57 -0.07 -6.68
C LEU A 54 2.91 -0.63 -7.15
N GLN A 55 3.28 -1.84 -6.72
CA GLN A 55 4.48 -2.51 -7.22
C GLN A 55 4.42 -2.74 -8.75
N LYS A 56 3.28 -3.15 -9.29
CA LYS A 56 3.12 -3.30 -10.75
C LYS A 56 3.17 -1.99 -11.51
N VAL A 57 2.78 -0.89 -10.88
CA VAL A 57 2.93 0.45 -11.46
C VAL A 57 4.41 0.82 -11.54
N THR A 58 5.20 0.63 -10.48
CA THR A 58 6.63 0.96 -10.49
C THR A 58 7.44 0.07 -11.43
N GLU A 59 7.08 -1.20 -11.57
CA GLU A 59 7.67 -2.10 -12.58
C GLU A 59 7.38 -1.64 -14.02
N LYS A 60 6.17 -1.13 -14.29
CA LYS A 60 5.74 -0.74 -15.63
C LYS A 60 6.19 0.68 -16.01
N TYR A 61 6.28 1.58 -15.03
CA TYR A 61 6.57 3.00 -15.20
C TYR A 61 7.71 3.41 -14.26
N PRO A 62 8.96 3.04 -14.55
CA PRO A 62 10.09 3.26 -13.65
C PRO A 62 10.35 4.74 -13.35
N GLU A 63 10.07 5.64 -14.30
CA GLU A 63 10.25 7.10 -14.14
C GLU A 63 8.98 7.82 -13.66
N LEU A 64 7.84 7.13 -13.59
CA LEU A 64 6.55 7.66 -13.12
C LEU A 64 6.12 8.99 -13.78
N GLN A 65 6.53 9.27 -15.03
CA GLN A 65 6.23 10.54 -15.72
C GLN A 65 4.83 10.57 -16.35
N ASP A 66 4.39 9.46 -16.95
CA ASP A 66 3.13 9.39 -17.71
C ASP A 66 2.21 8.29 -17.14
N LEU A 67 1.81 8.46 -15.87
CA LEU A 67 0.91 7.52 -15.22
C LEU A 67 -0.55 7.77 -15.63
N PRO A 68 -1.32 6.73 -16.02
CA PRO A 68 -2.76 6.87 -16.21
C PRO A 68 -3.44 7.34 -14.93
N ARG A 69 -4.43 8.24 -15.05
CA ARG A 69 -5.14 8.83 -13.90
C ARG A 69 -5.80 7.78 -13.00
N GLU A 70 -6.17 6.63 -13.56
CA GLU A 70 -6.79 5.51 -12.84
C GLU A 70 -5.83 4.78 -11.88
N VAL A 71 -4.53 5.07 -11.97
CA VAL A 71 -3.53 4.61 -11.00
C VAL A 71 -3.67 5.34 -9.67
N PHE A 72 -4.15 6.58 -9.71
CA PHE A 72 -4.34 7.40 -8.52
C PHE A 72 -5.68 7.09 -7.87
N ALA A 73 -5.67 6.94 -6.55
CA ALA A 73 -6.87 6.79 -5.77
C ALA A 73 -7.73 8.05 -5.78
N VAL A 74 -9.03 7.87 -5.60
CA VAL A 74 -9.98 8.99 -5.54
C VAL A 74 -9.63 9.90 -4.37
N ASP A 75 -9.74 11.21 -4.59
CA ASP A 75 -9.50 12.21 -3.55
C ASP A 75 -10.45 11.99 -2.36
N PRO A 76 -9.94 11.74 -1.13
CA PRO A 76 -10.76 11.55 0.06
C PRO A 76 -11.70 12.74 0.36
N THR A 77 -11.32 13.96 -0.04
CA THR A 77 -12.15 15.17 0.14
C THR A 77 -13.42 15.14 -0.72
N SER A 78 -13.37 14.48 -1.88
CA SER A 78 -14.54 14.33 -2.76
C SER A 78 -15.63 13.46 -2.13
N ILE A 79 -15.24 12.53 -1.25
CA ILE A 79 -16.14 11.59 -0.55
C ILE A 79 -16.61 12.18 0.79
N CYS A 80 -15.76 12.99 1.43
CA CYS A 80 -15.96 13.48 2.79
C CYS A 80 -15.76 15.00 2.86
N GLN A 81 -16.70 15.73 2.27
CA GLN A 81 -16.61 17.19 2.08
C GLN A 81 -16.63 18.02 3.38
N THR A 82 -16.97 17.41 4.53
CA THR A 82 -17.24 18.13 5.80
C THR A 82 -16.17 17.94 6.88
N LEU A 83 -15.10 17.19 6.60
CA LEU A 83 -14.07 16.88 7.59
C LEU A 83 -12.80 17.69 7.32
N ASN A 84 -12.22 18.27 8.38
CA ASN A 84 -10.87 18.85 8.29
C ASN A 84 -9.86 17.75 7.89
N SER A 85 -8.79 18.14 7.19
CA SER A 85 -7.65 17.30 6.76
C SER A 85 -7.15 16.32 7.83
N GLU A 86 -7.03 16.76 9.09
CA GLU A 86 -6.59 15.92 10.20
C GLU A 86 -7.57 14.80 10.57
N VAL A 87 -8.86 14.99 10.24
CA VAL A 87 -9.95 14.05 10.51
C VAL A 87 -10.25 13.18 9.29
N LEU A 88 -9.94 13.64 8.07
CA LEU A 88 -10.16 12.88 6.82
C LEU A 88 -9.47 11.51 6.84
N TYR A 89 -8.18 11.47 7.19
CA TYR A 89 -7.42 10.21 7.26
C TYR A 89 -7.68 9.42 8.56
N ARG A 90 -8.30 10.04 9.58
CA ARG A 90 -8.82 9.33 10.76
C ARG A 90 -10.22 8.77 10.56
N CYS A 91 -10.94 9.23 9.53
CA CYS A 91 -12.29 8.78 9.24
C CYS A 91 -12.27 7.40 8.55
N ARG A 92 -12.94 6.42 9.15
CA ARG A 92 -13.06 5.06 8.61
C ARG A 92 -13.63 4.98 7.19
N LYS A 93 -14.39 6.01 6.77
CA LYS A 93 -15.02 6.07 5.44
C LYS A 93 -14.08 6.66 4.37
N CYS A 94 -13.16 7.53 4.77
CA CYS A 94 -12.25 8.25 3.87
C CYS A 94 -10.81 7.72 3.95
N SER A 95 -10.52 6.80 4.88
CA SER A 95 -9.25 6.09 5.03
C SER A 95 -9.01 5.00 3.97
N SER A 96 -9.73 5.04 2.85
CA SER A 96 -9.60 4.03 1.80
C SER A 96 -8.20 4.03 1.19
N SER A 97 -7.52 5.17 1.15
CA SER A 97 -6.16 5.27 0.60
C SER A 97 -5.05 4.85 1.54
N ILE A 98 -5.34 4.47 2.79
CA ILE A 98 -4.31 4.09 3.76
C ILE A 98 -3.78 2.68 3.47
N LEU A 99 -2.45 2.57 3.42
CA LEU A 99 -1.72 1.32 3.30
C LEU A 99 -1.36 0.78 4.69
N ALA A 100 -1.76 -0.46 4.96
CA ALA A 100 -1.35 -1.15 6.17
C ALA A 100 0.15 -1.48 6.10
N HIS A 101 0.85 -1.36 7.22
CA HIS A 101 2.25 -1.74 7.35
C HIS A 101 2.51 -2.37 8.71
N ALA A 102 3.54 -3.21 8.78
CA ALA A 102 4.06 -3.70 10.04
C ALA A 102 4.93 -2.63 10.70
N GLU A 103 4.87 -2.52 12.02
CA GLU A 103 5.74 -1.62 12.76
C GLU A 103 7.21 -2.00 12.53
N GLY A 104 8.02 -1.03 12.14
CA GLY A 104 9.47 -1.24 11.99
C GLY A 104 10.14 -1.39 13.35
N SER A 105 11.43 -1.75 13.37
CA SER A 105 12.24 -1.86 14.61
C SER A 105 12.49 -0.51 15.33
N GLY A 106 11.76 0.55 14.97
CA GLY A 106 11.77 1.84 15.65
C GLY A 106 13.15 2.48 15.70
N PRO A 107 13.50 3.19 16.79
CA PRO A 107 14.82 3.79 16.99
C PRO A 107 15.99 2.81 16.83
N ALA A 108 15.78 1.51 17.07
CA ALA A 108 16.83 0.50 16.88
C ALA A 108 17.23 0.34 15.40
N ALA A 109 16.34 0.64 14.45
CA ALA A 109 16.69 0.70 13.02
C ALA A 109 17.58 1.90 12.67
N PHE A 110 17.67 2.89 13.56
CA PHE A 110 18.47 4.11 13.39
C PHE A 110 19.64 4.15 14.37
N ALA A 111 20.35 3.03 14.55
CA ALA A 111 21.48 2.91 15.48
C ALA A 111 22.59 3.99 15.30
N HIS A 112 22.64 4.64 14.13
CA HIS A 112 23.56 5.75 13.84
C HIS A 112 23.10 7.12 14.40
N LYS A 113 21.84 7.25 14.84
CA LYS A 113 21.34 8.45 15.55
C LYS A 113 21.56 8.24 17.04
N ARG A 114 22.37 9.11 17.65
CA ARG A 114 22.63 9.09 19.11
C ARG A 114 21.30 9.13 19.86
N ILE A 115 20.98 8.03 20.54
CA ILE A 115 19.89 7.97 21.52
C ILE A 115 20.35 8.79 22.72
N THR A 116 19.76 9.97 22.93
CA THR A 116 20.20 10.91 23.97
C THR A 116 19.73 10.51 25.37
N ASP A 117 18.77 9.59 25.51
CA ASP A 117 18.30 9.15 26.82
C ASP A 117 17.71 7.72 26.79
N PRO A 118 18.33 6.74 27.49
CA PRO A 118 17.81 5.38 27.62
C PRO A 118 16.45 5.30 28.33
N ALA A 119 16.05 6.33 29.09
CA ALA A 119 14.79 6.35 29.82
C ALA A 119 13.55 6.47 28.91
N GLN A 120 13.70 6.88 27.64
CA GLN A 120 12.59 6.94 26.67
C GLN A 120 12.26 5.60 25.99
N LEU A 121 13.05 4.54 26.24
CA LEU A 121 12.75 3.19 25.73
C LEU A 121 11.55 2.54 26.45
N HIS A 122 11.19 3.06 27.62
CA HIS A 122 9.98 2.70 28.36
C HIS A 122 8.95 3.82 28.25
N ASN A 123 8.45 4.09 27.05
CA ASN A 123 7.26 4.91 26.90
C ASN A 123 6.18 4.11 26.19
N ASP A 124 5.27 3.63 27.03
CA ASP A 124 3.87 3.23 26.80
C ASP A 124 3.57 2.47 25.49
N SER A 125 2.93 1.31 25.64
CA SER A 125 2.45 0.40 24.59
C SER A 125 1.34 0.99 23.69
N ARG A 126 1.35 2.32 23.49
CA ARG A 126 0.29 3.13 22.90
C ARG A 126 0.75 4.05 21.77
N VAL A 127 2.06 4.35 21.63
CA VAL A 127 2.52 5.22 20.54
C VAL A 127 2.67 4.43 19.25
N LYS A 128 1.55 4.33 18.53
CA LYS A 128 1.44 3.83 17.16
C LYS A 128 2.25 4.72 16.21
N CYS A 129 2.60 4.18 15.05
CA CYS A 129 3.26 4.90 13.95
C CYS A 129 2.73 6.33 13.79
N THR A 130 3.66 7.29 13.77
CA THR A 130 3.34 8.73 13.74
C THR A 130 2.93 9.24 12.37
N SER A 131 3.02 8.38 11.35
CA SER A 131 2.84 8.73 9.95
C SER A 131 1.87 7.76 9.28
N TYR A 132 1.07 8.30 8.36
CA TYR A 132 0.22 7.50 7.47
C TYR A 132 0.98 7.19 6.18
N PHE A 133 0.91 5.93 5.76
CA PHE A 133 1.31 5.53 4.42
C PHE A 133 0.05 5.48 3.58
N ILE A 134 0.06 6.16 2.44
CA ILE A 134 -1.11 6.26 1.57
C ILE A 134 -0.74 5.95 0.12
N GLU A 135 -1.68 5.38 -0.62
CA GLU A 135 -1.59 5.35 -2.08
C GLU A 135 -1.70 6.78 -2.65
N PRO A 136 -1.01 7.10 -3.76
CA PRO A 136 -1.14 8.38 -4.43
C PRO A 136 -2.61 8.65 -4.78
N VAL A 137 -3.12 9.82 -4.39
CA VAL A 137 -4.50 10.24 -4.70
C VAL A 137 -4.51 11.28 -5.81
N GLN A 138 -5.63 11.40 -6.54
CA GLN A 138 -5.71 12.18 -7.78
C GLN A 138 -5.22 13.63 -7.67
N TRP A 139 -5.47 14.31 -6.55
CA TRP A 139 -5.00 15.69 -6.39
C TRP A 139 -3.46 15.80 -6.32
N MET A 140 -2.76 14.71 -6.02
CA MET A 140 -1.30 14.64 -5.98
C MET A 140 -0.68 14.43 -7.36
N GLU A 141 -1.47 14.09 -8.39
CA GLU A 141 -0.98 13.80 -9.75
C GLU A 141 -0.02 14.89 -10.28
N PRO A 142 -0.35 16.20 -10.24
CA PRO A 142 0.52 17.23 -10.81
C PRO A 142 1.86 17.43 -10.09
N VAL A 143 2.00 16.92 -8.85
CA VAL A 143 3.19 17.11 -8.01
C VAL A 143 4.02 15.84 -7.84
N LEU A 144 3.51 14.69 -8.28
CA LEU A 144 4.18 13.38 -8.14
C LEU A 144 4.80 12.89 -9.44
N LEU A 145 4.28 13.27 -10.61
CA LEU A 145 4.80 12.78 -11.88
C LEU A 145 6.26 13.18 -12.07
N GLY A 146 7.14 12.20 -12.27
CA GLY A 146 8.59 12.40 -12.42
C GLY A 146 9.33 12.85 -11.15
N VAL A 147 8.68 12.92 -9.98
CA VAL A 147 9.30 13.35 -8.73
C VAL A 147 9.54 12.14 -7.82
N MET A 148 10.82 11.83 -7.55
CA MET A 148 11.17 10.66 -6.73
C MET A 148 11.11 10.92 -5.21
N GLU A 149 11.43 12.13 -4.76
CA GLU A 149 11.36 12.53 -3.35
C GLU A 149 10.95 14.00 -3.24
N GLY A 150 10.14 14.33 -2.24
CA GLY A 150 9.69 15.69 -2.01
C GLY A 150 8.68 15.80 -0.88
N GLN A 151 8.24 17.03 -0.63
CA GLN A 151 7.15 17.33 0.30
C GLN A 151 5.99 17.94 -0.48
N VAL A 152 4.79 17.40 -0.28
CA VAL A 152 3.58 17.96 -0.84
C VAL A 152 2.90 18.83 0.20
N ARG A 153 2.56 20.07 -0.18
CA ARG A 153 1.76 20.99 0.64
C ARG A 153 0.32 20.93 0.16
N GLY A 154 -0.62 20.71 1.07
CA GLY A 154 -2.04 20.71 0.74
C GLY A 154 -2.53 22.09 0.32
N ALA A 155 -3.50 22.15 -0.60
CA ALA A 155 -4.08 23.40 -1.09
C ALA A 155 -4.92 24.18 -0.05
N SER A 156 -5.14 23.63 1.16
CA SER A 156 -5.97 24.28 2.20
C SER A 156 -5.58 23.98 3.66
N ALA A 157 -4.49 23.22 3.95
CA ALA A 157 -4.15 22.94 5.34
C ALA A 157 -2.66 22.75 5.60
N SER A 158 -2.24 23.29 6.74
CA SER A 158 -0.89 23.45 7.30
C SER A 158 -0.13 22.16 7.63
N HIS A 159 -0.37 21.06 6.92
CA HIS A 159 0.26 19.77 7.20
C HIS A 159 0.98 19.24 5.96
N CYS A 160 2.29 19.02 6.10
CA CYS A 160 3.12 18.34 5.11
C CYS A 160 2.84 16.84 5.15
N LEU A 161 2.46 16.25 4.03
CA LEU A 161 2.53 14.80 3.84
C LEU A 161 3.95 14.50 3.32
N SER A 162 4.76 13.84 4.15
CA SER A 162 6.02 13.25 3.69
C SER A 162 5.69 11.99 2.92
N MET A 163 5.87 12.03 1.60
CA MET A 163 5.73 10.85 0.75
C MET A 163 7.11 10.24 0.55
N LYS A 164 7.25 8.97 0.89
CA LYS A 164 8.37 8.14 0.48
C LYS A 164 7.77 7.04 -0.40
N LEU A 165 8.00 7.14 -1.70
CA LEU A 165 7.71 6.03 -2.61
C LEU A 165 8.65 4.87 -2.22
N PRO A 166 8.14 3.63 -2.14
CA PRO A 166 8.94 2.47 -1.77
C PRO A 166 10.10 2.22 -2.74
#